data_AF-A0A2S4YU91-F1
#
_entry.id   AF-A0A2S4YU91-F1
#
_cell.length_a   1.000
_cell.length_b   1.000
_cell.length_c   1.000
_cell.angle_alpha   90.00
_cell.angle_beta   90.00
_cell.angle_gamma   90.00
#
_symmetry.space_group_name_H-M   'P 1'
#
loop_
_entity.id
_entity.type
_entity.pdbx_description
1 polymer ?
#
loop_
_entity_poly.entity_id
_entity_poly.type
_entity_poly.pdbx_seq_one_letter_code
_entity_poly.pdbx_strand_id
1 'polypeptide(L)'
;MAAAGSLRSLLGRVRYEVLPAKATEEKVLAHVPRDVVITVTASPVKGLEPTLALTGRLAEHGYRVVPHVPARLLRDDTHLKDVTERLRAVGVDDVFVPAGDADPPAGPYQGALPVLRRLDELGRPFARMGITGYPESHPLIHDDITIQAMWDKRAHATYVVSNLCFDARVLGDWIARVRRRDVTLPVYVGVAGPVQRAKLLAMAAKIGVGESTRFLTKHASWFVRFATPGGYAPDRLLDRAAQALTAPSAGVAGLHLFTFNQIAETERWRRAALDRLGD
;
A
#
# COMPACT_ATOMS: atom_id res chain seq x y z
N MET A 1 5.34 -11.24 26.35
CA MET A 1 6.72 -11.26 25.82
C MET A 1 6.80 -11.74 24.37
N ALA A 2 6.34 -12.95 24.00
CA ALA A 2 6.42 -13.44 22.62
C ALA A 2 5.70 -12.55 21.59
N ALA A 3 4.44 -12.16 21.87
CA ALA A 3 3.67 -11.27 20.99
C ALA A 3 4.29 -9.86 20.84
N ALA A 4 4.89 -9.32 21.91
CA ALA A 4 5.58 -8.02 21.88
C ALA A 4 6.84 -8.07 21.00
N GLY A 5 7.64 -9.13 21.12
CA GLY A 5 8.81 -9.35 20.25
C GLY A 5 8.43 -9.53 18.77
N SER A 6 7.32 -10.22 18.50
CA SER A 6 6.80 -10.36 17.13
C SER A 6 6.25 -9.06 16.57
N LEU A 7 5.56 -8.23 17.37
CA LEU A 7 5.06 -6.93 16.92
C LEU A 7 6.20 -5.93 16.67
N ARG A 8 7.23 -5.94 17.53
CA ARG A 8 8.48 -5.19 17.31
C ARG A 8 9.14 -5.58 15.99
N SER A 9 9.15 -6.88 15.67
CA SER A 9 9.66 -7.37 14.37
C SER A 9 8.86 -6.80 13.18
N LEU A 10 7.53 -6.76 13.28
CA LEU A 10 6.68 -6.16 12.24
C LEU A 10 6.91 -4.66 12.07
N LEU A 11 7.07 -3.92 13.17
CA LEU A 11 7.44 -2.50 13.15
C LEU A 11 8.88 -2.25 12.65
N GLY A 12 9.75 -3.25 12.75
CA GLY A 12 11.05 -3.26 12.09
C GLY A 12 10.96 -3.42 10.57
N ARG A 13 9.92 -4.11 10.08
CA ARG A 13 9.71 -4.46 8.65
C ARG A 13 8.58 -3.63 8.04
N VAL A 14 8.78 -2.31 7.98
CA VAL A 14 7.78 -1.37 7.44
C VAL A 14 8.09 -0.95 6.00
N ARG A 15 7.04 -0.55 5.30
CA ARG A 15 7.09 0.21 4.03
C ARG A 15 6.24 1.45 4.18
N TYR A 16 6.67 2.59 3.66
CA TYR A 16 5.92 3.86 3.78
C TYR A 16 5.29 4.24 2.46
N GLU A 17 3.97 4.39 2.45
CA GLU A 17 3.24 4.89 1.29
C GLU A 17 3.19 6.41 1.30
N VAL A 18 3.67 7.01 0.20
CA VAL A 18 3.69 8.45 -0.02
C VAL A 18 2.94 8.83 -1.29
N LEU A 19 2.44 10.06 -1.30
CA LEU A 19 1.80 10.65 -2.48
C LEU A 19 2.83 11.46 -3.26
N PRO A 20 2.81 11.44 -4.61
CA PRO A 20 3.72 12.25 -5.43
C PRO A 20 3.31 13.73 -5.42
N ALA A 21 3.59 14.40 -4.31
CA ALA A 21 3.37 15.83 -4.10
C ALA A 21 4.71 16.58 -4.03
N LYS A 22 4.68 17.90 -4.26
CA LYS A 22 5.88 18.75 -4.37
C LYS A 22 6.84 18.60 -3.19
N ALA A 23 6.32 18.56 -1.96
CA ALA A 23 7.12 18.48 -0.73
C ALA A 23 7.41 17.05 -0.25
N THR A 24 7.01 16.02 -1.00
CA THR A 24 7.14 14.63 -0.55
C THR A 24 8.60 14.20 -0.46
N GLU A 25 9.39 14.52 -1.48
CA GLU A 25 10.81 14.19 -1.53
C GLU A 25 11.57 14.78 -0.34
N GLU A 26 11.50 16.10 -0.16
CA GLU A 26 12.11 16.81 0.98
C GLU A 26 11.75 16.17 2.32
N LYS A 27 10.47 15.83 2.54
CA LYS A 27 10.02 15.18 3.77
C LYS A 27 10.56 13.77 3.95
N VAL A 28 10.67 12.99 2.87
CA VAL A 28 11.28 11.66 2.92
C VAL A 28 12.75 11.79 3.33
N LEU A 29 13.51 12.67 2.66
CA LEU A 29 14.93 12.89 2.96
C LEU A 29 15.17 13.37 4.39
N ALA A 30 14.31 14.27 4.88
CA ALA A 30 14.45 14.86 6.21
C ALA A 30 14.11 13.89 7.36
N HIS A 31 13.27 12.88 7.11
CA HIS A 31 12.65 12.12 8.21
C HIS A 31 12.74 10.61 8.09
N VAL A 32 12.92 10.04 6.90
CA VAL A 32 12.83 8.59 6.71
C VAL A 32 14.22 7.99 6.53
N PRO A 33 14.63 7.03 7.36
CA PRO A 33 15.86 6.26 7.15
C PRO A 33 15.89 5.54 5.79
N ARG A 34 17.07 5.38 5.19
CA ARG A 34 17.24 4.78 3.85
C ARG A 34 16.93 3.28 3.80
N ASP A 35 16.96 2.59 4.94
CA ASP A 35 16.58 1.17 5.05
C ASP A 35 15.05 0.96 5.02
N VAL A 36 14.27 2.03 5.16
CA VAL A 36 12.81 1.98 5.00
C VAL A 36 12.46 2.06 3.51
N VAL A 37 11.70 1.08 3.04
CA VAL A 37 11.19 1.05 1.66
C VAL A 37 10.10 2.11 1.49
N ILE A 38 10.22 2.92 0.43
CA ILE A 38 9.21 3.91 0.06
C ILE A 38 8.32 3.36 -1.04
N THR A 39 7.00 3.43 -0.87
CA THR A 39 6.05 3.11 -1.93
C THR A 39 5.39 4.40 -2.43
N VAL A 40 5.31 4.58 -3.75
CA VAL A 40 4.83 5.83 -4.35
C VAL A 40 3.52 5.57 -5.06
N THR A 41 2.45 6.21 -4.60
CA THR A 41 1.12 6.07 -5.20
C THR A 41 1.02 6.74 -6.56
N ALA A 42 0.00 6.35 -7.33
CA ALA A 42 -0.37 6.98 -8.58
C ALA A 42 -1.81 7.49 -8.50
N SER A 43 -2.04 8.69 -9.00
CA SER A 43 -3.37 9.31 -9.04
C SER A 43 -4.04 9.02 -10.39
N PRO A 44 -5.32 8.63 -10.42
CA PRO A 44 -6.03 8.43 -11.67
C PRO A 44 -6.10 9.72 -12.52
N VAL A 45 -6.11 10.89 -11.88
CA VAL A 45 -6.21 12.20 -12.55
C VAL A 45 -4.86 12.69 -13.05
N LYS A 46 -3.80 12.53 -12.25
CA LYS A 46 -2.46 13.01 -12.63
C LYS A 46 -1.67 12.01 -13.49
N GLY A 47 -2.22 10.82 -13.70
CA GLY A 47 -1.56 9.74 -14.41
C GLY A 47 -0.33 9.19 -13.67
N LEU A 48 0.51 8.48 -14.42
CA LEU A 48 1.65 7.75 -13.88
C LEU A 48 2.93 8.59 -13.76
N GLU A 49 3.04 9.67 -14.54
CA GLU A 49 4.27 10.47 -14.64
C GLU A 49 4.78 11.01 -13.29
N PRO A 50 3.93 11.60 -12.41
CA PRO A 50 4.41 12.08 -11.11
C PRO A 50 4.98 10.97 -10.22
N THR A 51 4.45 9.76 -10.33
CA THR A 51 4.92 8.58 -9.63
C THR A 51 6.31 8.18 -10.14
N LEU A 52 6.47 8.02 -11.45
CA LEU A 52 7.76 7.65 -12.07
C LEU A 52 8.85 8.68 -11.79
N ALA A 53 8.50 9.97 -11.88
CA ALA A 53 9.42 11.05 -11.60
C ALA A 53 9.89 11.06 -10.13
N LEU A 54 8.97 10.92 -9.16
CA LEU A 54 9.35 10.85 -7.74
C LEU A 54 10.14 9.58 -7.44
N THR A 55 9.80 8.46 -8.08
CA THR A 55 10.54 7.20 -7.94
C THR A 55 11.99 7.35 -8.38
N GLY A 56 12.25 7.97 -9.54
CA GLY A 56 13.62 8.24 -9.99
C GLY A 56 14.41 9.08 -9.00
N ARG A 57 13.86 10.21 -8.55
CA ARG A 57 14.56 11.11 -7.62
C ARG A 57 14.86 10.45 -6.26
N LEU A 58 13.91 9.71 -5.70
CA LEU A 58 14.14 8.99 -4.45
C LEU A 58 15.16 7.85 -4.61
N ALA A 59 15.18 7.17 -5.77
CA ALA A 59 16.19 6.16 -6.08
C ALA A 59 17.59 6.77 -6.19
N GLU A 60 17.75 7.96 -6.78
CA GLU A 60 19.01 8.71 -6.83
C GLU A 60 19.54 9.05 -5.42
N HIS A 61 18.65 9.23 -4.45
CA HIS A 61 19.00 9.42 -3.03
C HIS A 61 19.31 8.12 -2.26
N GLY A 62 19.30 6.97 -2.94
CA GLY A 62 19.62 5.66 -2.40
C GLY A 62 18.48 4.97 -1.66
N TYR A 63 17.23 5.42 -1.81
CA TYR A 63 16.08 4.70 -1.28
C TYR A 63 15.73 3.53 -2.18
N ARG A 64 15.30 2.43 -1.55
CA ARG A 64 14.53 1.41 -2.28
C ARG A 64 13.09 1.88 -2.45
N VAL A 65 12.66 2.02 -3.71
CA VAL A 65 11.35 2.56 -4.05
C VAL A 65 10.50 1.51 -4.77
N VAL A 66 9.23 1.40 -4.36
CA VAL A 66 8.20 0.57 -5.00
C VAL A 66 7.14 1.48 -5.63
N PRO A 67 7.22 1.78 -6.94
CA PRO A 67 6.17 2.56 -7.60
C PRO A 67 4.87 1.74 -7.70
N HIS A 68 3.75 2.43 -7.55
CA HIS A 68 2.46 1.89 -7.94
C HIS A 68 2.31 2.03 -9.46
N VAL A 69 1.98 0.94 -10.13
CA VAL A 69 1.69 0.89 -11.57
C VAL A 69 0.25 0.40 -11.75
N PRO A 70 -0.76 1.27 -11.59
CA PRO A 70 -2.14 0.85 -11.72
C PRO A 70 -2.46 0.44 -13.15
N ALA A 71 -3.05 -0.73 -13.32
CA ALA A 71 -3.36 -1.30 -14.63
C ALA A 71 -4.18 -0.34 -15.50
N ARG A 72 -5.21 0.29 -14.93
CA ARG A 72 -6.12 1.21 -15.63
C ARG A 72 -5.48 2.54 -16.06
N LEU A 73 -4.22 2.81 -15.68
CA LEU A 73 -3.43 3.96 -16.17
C LEU A 73 -2.50 3.61 -17.34
N LEU A 74 -2.33 2.33 -17.66
CA LEU A 74 -1.55 1.89 -18.81
C LEU A 74 -2.41 2.02 -20.08
N ARG A 75 -1.79 2.53 -21.14
CA ARG A 75 -2.47 2.89 -22.39
C ARG A 75 -2.53 1.70 -23.34
N ASP A 76 -1.44 0.94 -23.37
CA ASP A 76 -1.23 -0.24 -24.21
C ASP A 76 0.03 -0.99 -23.71
N ASP A 77 0.40 -2.05 -24.43
CA ASP A 77 1.58 -2.86 -24.15
C ASP A 77 2.90 -2.11 -24.35
N THR A 78 2.94 -1.19 -25.32
CA THR A 78 4.13 -0.35 -25.57
C THR A 78 4.37 0.55 -24.37
N HIS A 79 3.34 1.20 -23.85
CA HIS A 79 3.43 2.02 -22.65
C HIS A 79 3.85 1.19 -21.43
N LEU A 80 3.38 -0.05 -21.27
CA LEU A 80 3.85 -0.95 -20.22
C LEU A 80 5.35 -1.25 -20.34
N LYS A 81 5.83 -1.53 -21.57
CA LYS A 81 7.24 -1.75 -21.84
C LYS A 81 8.08 -0.51 -21.52
N ASP A 82 7.67 0.67 -21.98
CA ASP A 82 8.37 1.94 -21.73
C ASP A 82 8.48 2.24 -20.22
N VAL A 83 7.37 2.06 -19.49
CA VAL A 83 7.33 2.22 -18.03
C VAL A 83 8.29 1.23 -17.36
N THR A 84 8.30 -0.02 -17.81
CA THR A 84 9.18 -1.07 -17.29
C THR A 84 10.65 -0.73 -17.49
N GLU A 85 11.03 -0.34 -18.70
CA GLU A 85 12.41 0.03 -19.04
C GLU A 85 12.87 1.25 -18.24
N ARG A 86 12.01 2.28 -18.11
CA ARG A 86 12.31 3.46 -17.31
C ARG A 86 12.53 3.14 -15.84
N LEU A 87 11.69 2.29 -15.25
CA LEU A 87 11.83 1.89 -13.85
C LEU A 87 13.12 1.08 -13.63
N ARG A 88 13.43 0.15 -14.54
CA ARG A 88 14.68 -0.62 -14.48
C ARG A 88 15.93 0.26 -14.64
N ALA A 89 15.87 1.28 -15.48
CA ALA A 89 16.98 2.21 -15.70
C ALA A 89 17.37 2.97 -14.42
N VAL A 90 16.43 3.21 -13.50
CA VAL A 90 16.68 3.82 -12.19
C VAL A 90 16.85 2.79 -11.06
N GLY A 91 17.05 1.51 -11.41
CA GLY A 91 17.37 0.45 -10.44
C GLY A 91 16.17 -0.10 -9.65
N VAL A 92 14.93 0.15 -10.08
CA VAL A 92 13.75 -0.42 -9.41
C VAL A 92 13.68 -1.93 -9.66
N ASP A 93 13.58 -2.69 -8.57
CA ASP A 93 13.50 -4.16 -8.55
C ASP A 93 12.15 -4.71 -8.07
N ASP A 94 11.29 -3.84 -7.53
CA ASP A 94 10.00 -4.18 -6.91
C ASP A 94 8.93 -3.18 -7.38
N VAL A 95 7.79 -3.68 -7.86
CA VAL A 95 6.64 -2.86 -8.28
C VAL A 95 5.35 -3.33 -7.63
N PHE A 96 4.41 -2.42 -7.42
CA PHE A 96 3.07 -2.74 -6.94
C PHE A 96 2.04 -2.51 -8.05
N VAL A 97 1.28 -3.56 -8.41
CA VAL A 97 0.34 -3.54 -9.54
C VAL A 97 -1.11 -3.66 -9.05
N PRO A 98 -1.75 -2.53 -8.67
CA PRO A 98 -3.19 -2.50 -8.41
C PRO A 98 -3.98 -2.44 -9.71
N ALA A 99 -5.30 -2.68 -9.66
CA ALA A 99 -6.18 -2.41 -10.79
C ALA A 99 -6.22 -0.91 -11.13
N GLY A 100 -6.28 -0.05 -10.11
CA GLY A 100 -6.45 1.39 -10.25
C GLY A 100 -7.91 1.81 -10.33
N ASP A 101 -8.13 3.12 -10.28
CA ASP A 101 -9.47 3.75 -10.21
C ASP A 101 -9.82 4.60 -11.44
N ALA A 102 -8.94 4.67 -12.45
CA ALA A 102 -9.17 5.48 -13.65
C ALA A 102 -10.39 4.97 -14.42
N ASP A 103 -11.40 5.82 -14.61
CA ASP A 103 -12.67 5.47 -15.22
C ASP A 103 -13.12 6.57 -16.21
N PRO A 104 -13.16 6.29 -17.54
CA PRO A 104 -12.79 5.00 -18.16
C PRO A 104 -11.30 4.67 -17.99
N PRO A 105 -10.90 3.38 -18.11
CA PRO A 105 -9.48 3.01 -18.20
C PRO A 105 -8.79 3.72 -19.36
N ALA A 106 -7.50 4.04 -19.20
CA ALA A 106 -6.71 4.69 -20.25
C ALA A 106 -6.41 3.78 -21.47
N GLY A 107 -6.62 2.47 -21.32
CA GLY A 107 -6.25 1.45 -22.28
C GLY A 107 -7.01 0.13 -22.05
N PRO A 108 -6.50 -1.00 -22.58
CA PRO A 108 -7.23 -2.28 -22.57
C PRO A 108 -7.30 -2.95 -21.18
N TYR A 109 -6.50 -2.47 -20.22
CA TYR A 109 -6.33 -3.14 -18.94
C TYR A 109 -7.42 -2.75 -17.93
N GLN A 110 -8.38 -3.66 -17.72
CA GLN A 110 -9.44 -3.51 -16.71
C GLN A 110 -8.99 -3.84 -15.28
N GLY A 111 -7.90 -4.59 -15.14
CA GLY A 111 -7.41 -5.07 -13.85
C GLY A 111 -5.95 -5.54 -13.91
N ALA A 112 -5.41 -5.91 -12.74
CA ALA A 112 -3.98 -6.21 -12.60
C ALA A 112 -3.52 -7.50 -13.29
N LEU A 113 -4.38 -8.54 -13.39
CA LEU A 113 -3.96 -9.85 -13.89
C LEU A 113 -3.40 -9.81 -15.33
N PRO A 114 -4.06 -9.16 -16.31
CA PRO A 114 -3.48 -9.00 -17.65
C PRO A 114 -2.10 -8.31 -17.65
N VAL A 115 -1.91 -7.27 -16.84
CA VAL A 115 -0.60 -6.57 -16.73
C VAL A 115 0.47 -7.50 -16.18
N LEU A 116 0.17 -8.27 -15.14
CA LEU A 116 1.10 -9.24 -14.56
C LEU A 116 1.51 -10.32 -15.58
N ARG A 117 0.57 -10.81 -16.41
CA ARG A 117 0.89 -11.76 -17.48
C ARG A 117 1.80 -11.16 -18.54
N ARG A 118 1.55 -9.91 -18.95
CA ARG A 118 2.42 -9.22 -19.91
C ARG A 118 3.82 -8.97 -19.33
N LEU A 119 3.95 -8.70 -18.04
CA LEU A 119 5.27 -8.62 -17.38
C LEU A 119 6.00 -9.97 -17.35
N ASP A 120 5.28 -11.08 -17.16
CA ASP A 120 5.86 -12.43 -17.28
C ASP A 120 6.38 -12.69 -18.70
N GLU A 121 5.62 -12.32 -19.72
CA GLU A 121 6.01 -12.44 -21.13
C GLU A 121 7.19 -11.53 -21.52
N LEU A 122 7.34 -10.39 -20.85
CA LEU A 122 8.53 -9.53 -20.92
C LEU A 122 9.74 -10.10 -20.15
N GLY A 123 9.65 -11.33 -19.66
CA GLY A 123 10.76 -12.03 -19.01
C GLY A 123 10.91 -11.70 -17.52
N ARG A 124 9.83 -11.33 -16.83
CA ARG A 124 9.83 -11.02 -15.38
C ARG A 124 10.84 -9.92 -15.02
N PRO A 125 10.63 -8.69 -15.51
CA PRO A 125 11.60 -7.61 -15.41
C PRO A 125 11.90 -7.15 -13.98
N PHE A 126 11.04 -7.49 -13.01
CA PHE A 126 11.18 -7.13 -11.61
C PHE A 126 11.35 -8.40 -10.75
N ALA A 127 12.27 -8.36 -9.79
CA ALA A 127 12.48 -9.46 -8.86
C ALA A 127 11.28 -9.65 -7.93
N ARG A 128 10.50 -8.59 -7.70
CA ARG A 128 9.34 -8.60 -6.81
C ARG A 128 8.17 -7.86 -7.45
N MET A 129 6.97 -8.41 -7.25
CA MET A 129 5.73 -7.84 -7.76
C MET A 129 4.63 -8.01 -6.72
N GLY A 130 4.08 -6.88 -6.26
CA GLY A 130 3.00 -6.84 -5.30
C GLY A 130 1.63 -6.72 -5.94
N ILE A 131 0.63 -7.35 -5.34
CA ILE A 131 -0.79 -7.24 -5.74
C ILE A 131 -1.66 -6.78 -4.57
N THR A 132 -2.80 -6.15 -4.88
CA THR A 132 -3.78 -5.75 -3.87
C THR A 132 -4.53 -6.95 -3.26
N GLY A 133 -4.78 -6.86 -1.95
CA GLY A 133 -5.76 -7.64 -1.21
C GLY A 133 -6.72 -6.73 -0.43
N TYR A 134 -7.96 -7.14 -0.24
CA TYR A 134 -9.01 -6.30 0.38
C TYR A 134 -9.56 -6.98 1.64
N PRO A 135 -9.22 -6.49 2.85
CA PRO A 135 -9.75 -7.03 4.09
C PRO A 135 -11.23 -6.73 4.33
N GLU A 136 -11.66 -5.51 4.00
CA GLU A 136 -13.05 -5.10 4.08
C GLU A 136 -13.76 -5.42 2.77
N SER A 137 -14.98 -5.92 2.87
CA SER A 137 -15.84 -6.21 1.71
C SER A 137 -16.03 -4.93 0.91
N HIS A 138 -15.67 -4.97 -0.37
CA HIS A 138 -15.99 -3.85 -1.25
C HIS A 138 -17.51 -3.83 -1.41
N PRO A 139 -18.21 -2.69 -1.28
CA PRO A 139 -19.68 -2.63 -1.41
C PRO A 139 -20.22 -3.21 -2.73
N LEU A 140 -19.34 -3.33 -3.73
CA LEU A 140 -19.64 -3.83 -5.07
C LEU A 140 -19.02 -5.20 -5.39
N ILE A 141 -18.21 -5.80 -4.51
CA ILE A 141 -17.49 -7.06 -4.79
C ILE A 141 -17.56 -7.98 -3.57
N HIS A 142 -18.18 -9.14 -3.75
CA HIS A 142 -18.25 -10.18 -2.72
C HIS A 142 -16.85 -10.63 -2.30
N ASP A 143 -16.64 -10.91 -1.02
CA ASP A 143 -15.33 -11.28 -0.45
C ASP A 143 -14.65 -12.43 -1.21
N ASP A 144 -15.44 -13.42 -1.64
CA ASP A 144 -14.93 -14.58 -2.37
C ASP A 144 -14.34 -14.21 -3.74
N ILE A 145 -14.89 -13.19 -4.40
CA ILE A 145 -14.36 -12.70 -5.69
C ILE A 145 -13.01 -12.01 -5.47
N THR A 146 -12.84 -11.27 -4.37
CA THR A 146 -11.57 -10.60 -4.10
C THR A 146 -10.45 -11.60 -3.76
N ILE A 147 -10.77 -12.68 -3.04
CA ILE A 147 -9.79 -13.74 -2.76
C ILE A 147 -9.52 -14.59 -3.99
N GLN A 148 -10.54 -14.90 -4.80
CA GLN A 148 -10.32 -15.58 -6.08
C GLN A 148 -9.41 -14.76 -6.99
N ALA A 149 -9.61 -13.44 -7.08
CA ALA A 149 -8.72 -12.58 -7.84
C ALA A 149 -7.27 -12.60 -7.31
N MET A 150 -7.06 -12.67 -5.99
CA MET A 150 -5.72 -12.87 -5.42
C MET A 150 -5.15 -14.24 -5.81
N TRP A 151 -5.98 -15.28 -5.77
CA TRP A 151 -5.59 -16.63 -6.17
C TRP A 151 -5.15 -16.69 -7.63
N ASP A 152 -5.89 -16.08 -8.55
CA ASP A 152 -5.56 -16.04 -9.98
C ASP A 152 -4.26 -15.27 -10.25
N LYS A 153 -4.02 -14.19 -9.51
CA LYS A 153 -2.80 -13.36 -9.65
C LYS A 153 -1.56 -13.99 -9.04
N ARG A 154 -1.69 -14.98 -8.14
CA ARG A 154 -0.58 -15.45 -7.29
C ARG A 154 0.63 -15.98 -8.08
N ALA A 155 0.39 -16.60 -9.23
CA ALA A 155 1.43 -17.25 -10.03
C ALA A 155 2.38 -16.23 -10.69
N HIS A 156 1.93 -14.97 -10.73
CA HIS A 156 2.62 -13.84 -11.34
C HIS A 156 3.04 -12.78 -10.30
N ALA A 157 2.85 -13.05 -9.00
CA ALA A 157 3.10 -12.09 -7.93
C ALA A 157 3.99 -12.73 -6.85
N THR A 158 4.68 -11.89 -6.08
CA THR A 158 5.58 -12.34 -5.00
C THR A 158 5.10 -11.95 -3.61
N TYR A 159 4.15 -11.02 -3.50
CA TYR A 159 3.50 -10.65 -2.23
C TYR A 159 2.14 -9.98 -2.44
N VAL A 160 1.36 -9.91 -1.36
CA VAL A 160 0.10 -9.17 -1.30
C VAL A 160 0.26 -7.95 -0.39
N VAL A 161 -0.32 -6.82 -0.77
CA VAL A 161 -0.49 -5.65 0.11
C VAL A 161 -1.96 -5.50 0.40
N SER A 162 -2.33 -5.53 1.68
CA SER A 162 -3.74 -5.31 2.05
C SER A 162 -4.10 -3.84 1.93
N ASN A 163 -5.34 -3.56 1.52
CA ASN A 163 -5.93 -2.24 1.70
C ASN A 163 -6.03 -1.92 3.20
N LEU A 164 -6.24 -0.65 3.51
CA LEU A 164 -6.48 -0.19 4.87
C LEU A 164 -7.67 -0.92 5.50
N CYS A 165 -7.46 -1.40 6.73
CA CYS A 165 -8.49 -1.97 7.58
C CYS A 165 -8.33 -1.39 8.98
N PHE A 166 -9.44 -0.96 9.58
CA PHE A 166 -9.45 -0.33 10.89
C PHE A 166 -9.99 -1.24 12.00
N ASP A 167 -10.39 -2.48 11.64
CA ASP A 167 -10.93 -3.47 12.57
C ASP A 167 -10.00 -4.69 12.62
N ALA A 168 -9.43 -4.95 13.80
CA ALA A 168 -8.53 -6.06 14.05
C ALA A 168 -9.15 -7.44 13.77
N ARG A 169 -10.45 -7.62 14.03
CA ARG A 169 -11.15 -8.89 13.78
C ARG A 169 -11.34 -9.10 12.29
N VAL A 170 -11.79 -8.07 11.56
CA VAL A 170 -11.95 -8.13 10.10
C VAL A 170 -10.62 -8.48 9.44
N LEU A 171 -9.53 -7.87 9.91
CA LEU A 171 -8.19 -8.16 9.42
C LEU A 171 -7.76 -9.61 9.70
N GLY A 172 -7.96 -10.10 10.93
CA GLY A 172 -7.64 -11.48 11.29
C GLY A 172 -8.47 -12.51 10.53
N ASP A 173 -9.78 -12.27 10.40
CA ASP A 173 -10.69 -13.12 9.63
C ASP A 173 -10.32 -13.14 8.15
N TRP A 174 -9.92 -12.00 7.59
CA TRP A 174 -9.43 -11.91 6.21
C TRP A 174 -8.15 -12.72 6.00
N ILE A 175 -7.14 -12.58 6.87
CA ILE A 175 -5.92 -13.38 6.81
C ILE A 175 -6.26 -14.87 6.86
N ALA A 176 -7.13 -15.29 7.77
CA ALA A 176 -7.56 -16.68 7.88
C ALA A 176 -8.27 -17.15 6.60
N ARG A 177 -9.12 -16.32 5.98
CA ARG A 177 -9.79 -16.64 4.69
C ARG A 177 -8.79 -16.77 3.53
N VAL A 178 -7.80 -15.88 3.46
CA VAL A 178 -6.73 -15.91 2.44
C VAL A 178 -5.96 -17.22 2.52
N ARG A 179 -5.58 -17.63 3.74
CA ARG A 179 -4.82 -18.88 3.96
C ARG A 179 -5.66 -20.14 3.71
N ARG A 180 -6.95 -20.15 4.08
CA ARG A 180 -7.86 -21.27 3.77
C ARG A 180 -8.09 -21.50 2.28
N ARG A 181 -7.77 -20.51 1.43
CA ARG A 181 -7.86 -20.59 -0.03
C ARG A 181 -6.49 -20.73 -0.69
N ASP A 182 -5.52 -21.21 0.08
CA ASP A 182 -4.16 -21.54 -0.34
C ASP A 182 -3.34 -20.40 -0.93
N VAL A 183 -3.79 -19.14 -0.85
CA VAL A 183 -2.96 -17.98 -1.18
C VAL A 183 -1.84 -17.92 -0.13
N THR A 184 -0.67 -18.47 -0.43
CA THR A 184 0.49 -18.57 0.49
C THR A 184 1.47 -17.40 0.36
N LEU A 185 1.20 -16.46 -0.55
CA LEU A 185 2.04 -15.28 -0.73
C LEU A 185 2.23 -14.53 0.60
N PRO A 186 3.44 -14.01 0.88
CA PRO A 186 3.68 -13.12 2.00
C PRO A 186 2.76 -11.89 1.93
N VAL A 187 2.22 -11.46 3.08
CA VAL A 187 1.29 -10.35 3.17
C VAL A 187 1.95 -9.17 3.87
N TYR A 188 1.91 -8.00 3.25
CA TYR A 188 2.13 -6.72 3.92
C TYR A 188 0.78 -6.15 4.35
N VAL A 189 0.61 -5.95 5.66
CA VAL A 189 -0.65 -5.48 6.22
C VAL A 189 -0.69 -3.96 6.20
N GLY A 190 -1.72 -3.44 5.55
CA GLY A 190 -2.03 -2.03 5.44
C GLY A 190 -2.49 -1.44 6.76
N VAL A 191 -1.72 -0.49 7.29
CA VAL A 191 -2.02 0.21 8.55
C VAL A 191 -1.94 1.72 8.31
N ALA A 192 -2.94 2.47 8.75
CA ALA A 192 -2.87 3.92 8.69
C ALA A 192 -1.88 4.42 9.74
N GLY A 193 -0.99 5.34 9.36
CA GLY A 193 -0.15 6.05 10.34
C GLY A 193 -0.98 6.91 11.30
N PRO A 194 -0.33 7.62 12.24
CA PRO A 194 -0.99 8.67 13.01
C PRO A 194 -1.38 9.81 12.08
N VAL A 195 -2.68 10.03 11.90
CA VAL A 195 -3.19 11.06 10.99
C VAL A 195 -3.93 12.13 11.78
N GLN A 196 -3.46 13.37 11.70
CA GLN A 196 -4.17 14.51 12.29
C GLN A 196 -5.46 14.79 11.51
N ARG A 197 -6.60 14.84 12.21
CA ARG A 197 -7.94 15.10 11.62
C ARG A 197 -7.97 16.37 10.76
N ALA A 198 -7.38 17.46 11.24
CA ALA A 198 -7.30 18.72 10.51
C ALA A 198 -6.50 18.60 9.20
N LYS A 199 -5.41 17.82 9.19
CA LYS A 199 -4.61 17.58 7.98
C LYS A 199 -5.32 16.65 7.00
N LEU A 200 -6.11 15.69 7.47
CA LEU A 200 -6.99 14.85 6.63
C LEU A 200 -8.01 15.72 5.85
N LEU A 201 -8.66 16.64 6.54
CA LEU A 201 -9.61 17.58 5.93
C LEU A 201 -8.92 18.54 4.95
N ALA A 202 -7.76 19.08 5.33
CA ALA A 202 -6.97 19.95 4.45
C ALA A 202 -6.45 19.22 3.20
N MET A 203 -6.12 17.92 3.32
CA MET A 203 -5.77 17.08 2.17
C MET A 203 -6.98 16.86 1.27
N ALA A 204 -8.13 16.51 1.83
CA ALA A 204 -9.36 16.37 1.05
C ALA A 204 -9.65 17.65 0.24
N ALA A 205 -9.51 18.82 0.84
CA ALA A 205 -9.69 20.11 0.16
C ALA A 205 -8.64 20.39 -0.94
N LYS A 206 -7.37 20.00 -0.74
CA LYS A 206 -6.28 20.18 -1.72
C LYS A 206 -6.36 19.25 -2.93
N ILE A 207 -7.09 18.14 -2.83
CA ILE A 207 -7.36 17.24 -3.95
C ILE A 207 -8.46 17.85 -4.86
N GLY A 208 -9.16 18.91 -4.46
CA GLY A 208 -10.12 19.65 -5.28
C GLY A 208 -11.57 19.16 -5.11
N VAL A 209 -12.54 20.09 -5.14
CA VAL A 209 -13.91 19.93 -4.61
C VAL A 209 -14.69 18.73 -5.19
N GLY A 210 -14.46 18.35 -6.46
CA GLY A 210 -15.08 17.17 -7.11
C GLY A 210 -14.38 15.84 -6.79
N GLU A 211 -13.07 15.86 -6.53
CA GLU A 211 -12.32 14.68 -6.08
C GLU A 211 -12.43 14.49 -4.57
N SER A 212 -12.57 15.57 -3.79
CA SER A 212 -12.86 15.50 -2.35
C SER A 212 -14.13 14.69 -2.13
N THR A 213 -15.19 14.93 -2.90
CA THR A 213 -16.46 14.20 -2.76
C THR A 213 -16.36 12.74 -3.20
N ARG A 214 -15.61 12.39 -4.25
CA ARG A 214 -15.38 10.98 -4.69
C ARG A 214 -14.44 10.21 -3.76
N PHE A 215 -13.41 10.88 -3.22
CA PHE A 215 -12.51 10.37 -2.19
C PHE A 215 -13.22 10.23 -0.83
N LEU A 216 -14.02 11.23 -0.43
CA LEU A 216 -14.84 11.23 0.78
C LEU A 216 -15.93 10.16 0.72
N THR A 217 -16.53 9.88 -0.44
CA THR A 217 -17.56 8.84 -0.57
C THR A 217 -16.95 7.43 -0.58
N LYS A 218 -15.84 7.21 -1.29
CA LYS A 218 -15.14 5.91 -1.30
C LYS A 218 -14.44 5.59 0.02
N HIS A 219 -14.00 6.61 0.75
CA HIS A 219 -13.35 6.48 2.05
C HIS A 219 -14.21 7.03 3.19
N ALA A 220 -15.53 7.11 3.00
CA ALA A 220 -16.48 7.67 3.98
C ALA A 220 -16.37 6.96 5.33
N SER A 221 -16.20 5.63 5.30
CA SER A 221 -15.97 4.82 6.49
C SER A 221 -14.69 5.19 7.23
N TRP A 222 -13.64 5.62 6.51
CA TRP A 222 -12.39 6.10 7.10
C TRP A 222 -12.63 7.42 7.80
N PHE A 223 -13.24 8.40 7.12
CA PHE A 223 -13.51 9.72 7.69
C PHE A 223 -14.43 9.67 8.90
N VAL A 224 -15.49 8.85 8.86
CA VAL A 224 -16.37 8.62 10.00
C VAL A 224 -15.59 8.04 11.18
N ARG A 225 -14.80 6.97 10.97
CA ARG A 225 -13.99 6.34 12.03
C ARG A 225 -12.87 7.25 12.58
N PHE A 226 -12.28 8.09 11.73
CA PHE A 226 -11.32 9.11 12.18
C PHE A 226 -12.00 10.26 12.92
N ALA A 227 -13.27 10.58 12.61
CA ALA A 227 -14.05 11.63 13.26
C ALA A 227 -14.69 11.21 14.59
N THR A 228 -14.97 9.91 14.81
CA THR A 228 -15.60 9.42 16.04
C THR A 228 -14.82 9.78 17.32
N PRO A 229 -15.47 10.25 18.40
CA PRO A 229 -14.82 10.46 19.70
C PRO A 229 -14.15 9.16 20.20
N GLY A 230 -12.89 9.24 20.63
CA GLY A 230 -12.09 8.07 21.03
C GLY A 230 -11.04 7.59 20.01
N GLY A 231 -11.14 8.05 18.75
CA GLY A 231 -10.09 8.10 17.71
C GLY A 231 -9.46 6.77 17.25
N TYR A 232 -9.17 6.65 15.95
CA TYR A 232 -8.23 5.63 15.47
C TYR A 232 -6.85 5.85 16.09
N ALA A 233 -6.28 4.79 16.67
CA ALA A 233 -4.90 4.76 17.13
C ALA A 233 -4.23 3.51 16.53
N PRO A 234 -3.13 3.66 15.78
CA PRO A 234 -2.46 2.52 15.17
C PRO A 234 -1.96 1.52 16.21
N ASP A 235 -1.52 1.98 17.39
CA ASP A 235 -1.12 1.09 18.50
C ASP A 235 -2.28 0.17 18.92
N ARG A 236 -3.48 0.71 19.12
CA ARG A 236 -4.65 -0.08 19.53
C ARG A 236 -5.05 -1.10 18.48
N LEU A 237 -4.94 -0.76 17.19
CA LEU A 237 -5.21 -1.71 16.11
C LEU A 237 -4.19 -2.85 16.13
N LEU A 238 -2.91 -2.51 16.20
CA LEU A 238 -1.81 -3.47 16.21
C LEU A 238 -1.87 -4.40 17.44
N ASP A 239 -2.14 -3.86 18.63
CA ASP A 239 -2.28 -4.64 19.86
C ASP A 239 -3.44 -5.64 19.75
N ARG A 240 -4.61 -5.19 19.27
CA ARG A 240 -5.78 -6.05 19.10
C ARG A 240 -5.61 -7.07 17.98
N ALA A 241 -4.84 -6.74 16.94
CA ALA A 241 -4.57 -7.63 15.82
C ALA A 241 -3.34 -8.53 16.05
N ALA A 242 -2.55 -8.31 17.13
CA ALA A 242 -1.24 -8.91 17.32
C ALA A 242 -1.25 -10.42 17.11
N GLN A 243 -2.16 -11.14 17.78
CA GLN A 243 -2.27 -12.60 17.64
C GLN A 243 -2.50 -13.04 16.20
N ALA A 244 -3.38 -12.35 15.47
CA ALA A 244 -3.70 -12.68 14.09
C ALA A 244 -2.55 -12.33 13.12
N LEU A 245 -1.80 -11.27 13.41
CA LEU A 245 -0.68 -10.82 12.59
C LEU A 245 0.58 -11.65 12.81
N THR A 246 0.80 -12.12 14.04
CA THR A 246 2.04 -12.78 14.45
C THR A 246 1.94 -14.31 14.47
N ALA A 247 0.75 -14.87 14.22
CA ALA A 247 0.60 -16.32 14.08
C ALA A 247 1.50 -16.81 12.92
N PRO A 248 2.27 -17.91 13.09
CA PRO A 248 3.15 -18.42 12.03
C PRO A 248 2.41 -18.70 10.71
N SER A 249 1.16 -19.17 10.78
CA SER A 249 0.30 -19.41 9.62
C SER A 249 -0.19 -18.14 8.94
N ALA A 250 -0.10 -16.98 9.59
CA ALA A 250 -0.57 -15.71 9.06
C ALA A 250 0.27 -15.23 7.87
N GLY A 251 1.55 -15.61 7.79
CA GLY A 251 2.45 -15.23 6.70
C GLY A 251 2.56 -13.72 6.48
N VAL A 252 2.47 -12.93 7.56
CA VAL A 252 2.64 -11.48 7.51
C VAL A 252 4.14 -11.16 7.44
N ALA A 253 4.57 -10.56 6.34
CA ALA A 253 5.97 -10.21 6.09
C ALA A 253 6.38 -8.89 6.76
N GLY A 254 5.41 -7.99 6.99
CA GLY A 254 5.64 -6.66 7.50
C GLY A 254 4.41 -5.78 7.41
N LEU A 255 4.59 -4.48 7.68
CA LEU A 255 3.51 -3.49 7.64
C LEU A 255 3.69 -2.55 6.45
N HIS A 256 2.60 -2.21 5.79
CA HIS A 256 2.53 -1.16 4.78
C HIS A 256 1.82 0.04 5.40
N LEU A 257 2.59 1.06 5.77
CA LEU A 257 2.08 2.23 6.47
C LEU A 257 1.61 3.29 5.50
N PHE A 258 0.30 3.57 5.53
CA PHE A 258 -0.28 4.69 4.80
C PHE A 258 0.02 5.98 5.56
N THR A 259 1.00 6.74 5.07
CA THR A 259 1.47 7.96 5.76
C THR A 259 0.51 9.14 5.58
N PHE A 260 -0.30 9.14 4.52
CA PHE A 260 -1.10 10.28 4.11
C PHE A 260 -0.28 11.58 4.02
N ASN A 261 0.99 11.47 3.59
CA ASN A 261 1.98 12.55 3.51
C ASN A 261 2.32 13.24 4.87
N GLN A 262 1.93 12.60 5.99
CA GLN A 262 2.38 12.89 7.36
C GLN A 262 3.54 11.95 7.71
N ILE A 263 4.59 12.05 6.89
CA ILE A 263 5.76 11.16 6.90
C ILE A 263 6.52 11.29 8.22
N ALA A 264 6.76 12.53 8.66
CA ALA A 264 7.48 12.83 9.89
C ALA A 264 6.75 12.31 11.12
N GLU A 265 5.42 12.49 11.17
CA GLU A 265 4.56 11.99 12.24
C GLU A 265 4.57 10.46 12.28
N THR A 266 4.50 9.81 11.11
CA THR A 266 4.51 8.34 11.00
C THR A 266 5.82 7.76 11.52
N GLU A 267 6.97 8.33 11.12
CA GLU A 267 8.26 7.86 11.61
C GLU A 267 8.45 8.11 13.11
N ARG A 268 8.10 9.30 13.61
CA ARG A 268 8.19 9.59 15.06
C ARG A 268 7.36 8.60 15.87
N TRP A 269 6.15 8.29 15.41
CA TRP A 269 5.30 7.29 16.06
C TRP A 269 5.94 5.90 16.03
N ARG A 270 6.44 5.45 14.88
CA ARG A 270 7.08 4.13 14.75
C ARG A 270 8.27 3.99 15.69
N ARG A 271 9.14 5.01 15.78
CA ARG A 271 10.28 5.01 16.69
C ARG A 271 9.84 4.89 18.14
N ALA A 272 8.89 5.72 18.55
CA ALA A 272 8.35 5.66 19.91
C ALA A 272 7.68 4.30 20.21
N ALA A 273 7.04 3.66 19.22
CA ALA A 273 6.47 2.32 19.37
C ALA A 273 7.55 1.23 19.48
N LEU A 274 8.64 1.34 18.72
CA LEU A 274 9.79 0.44 18.80
C LEU A 274 10.50 0.55 20.15
N ASP A 275 10.65 1.76 20.69
CA ASP A 275 11.26 2.00 22.00
C ASP A 275 10.41 1.37 23.12
N ARG A 276 9.08 1.60 23.12
CA ARG A 276 8.15 1.00 24.09
C ARG A 276 8.11 -0.53 24.08
N LEU A 277 8.40 -1.15 22.94
CA LEU A 277 8.46 -2.62 22.78
C LEU A 277 9.88 -3.18 22.94
N GLY A 278 10.86 -2.30 23.07
CA GLY A 278 12.28 -2.62 23.25
C GLY A 278 12.69 -2.75 24.70
N ASP A 279 11.98 -2.06 25.59
CA ASP A 279 11.97 -2.23 27.05
C ASP A 279 11.17 -3.48 27.47
#